data_AF-A0ABD6BML4-F1
#
_entry.id   AF-A0ABD6BML4-F1
#
_cell.length_a   1.000
_cell.length_b   1.000
_cell.length_c   1.000
_cell.angle_alpha   90.00
_cell.angle_beta   90.00
_cell.angle_gamma   90.00
#
_symmetry.space_group_name_H-M   'P 1'
#
loop_
_entity.id
_entity.type
_entity.pdbx_description
1 polymer ?
#
loop_
_entity_poly.entity_id
_entity_poly.type
_entity_poly.pdbx_seq_one_letter_code
_entity_poly.pdbx_strand_id
1 'polypeptide(L)'
;AAERFRDPAWVADYLTAFANRYRTALLAYERSRRDRVPGSWLLAFDAAISGETLVTQDAVLGINAHVTHDLALALTDVGIDPRPARRADHDAVNAVLASLVDVEQALLASRYAPGLADLDAAGGRLDERLAFLTLAEGRDWAWQCAVALADRGPAVDRAVRWLLETVARGAGRLILQPPPDQFAALERAEEG
;
A
#
# COMPACT_ATOMS: atom_id res chain seq x y z
N ALA A 1 -13.73 19.65 -0.85
CA ALA A 1 -12.89 18.82 -1.75
C ALA A 1 -12.26 19.64 -2.88
N ALA A 2 -12.98 20.58 -3.52
CA ALA A 2 -12.52 21.33 -4.69
C ALA A 2 -11.33 22.29 -4.48
N GLU A 3 -10.91 22.58 -3.24
CA GLU A 3 -9.78 23.50 -2.97
C GLU A 3 -8.43 22.80 -2.70
N ARG A 4 -8.38 21.45 -2.70
CA ARG A 4 -7.20 20.71 -2.26
C ARG A 4 -6.29 20.20 -3.38
N PHE A 5 -6.83 20.00 -4.57
CA PHE A 5 -6.11 19.46 -5.73
C PHE A 5 -6.18 20.46 -6.87
N ARG A 6 -5.07 20.63 -7.59
CA ARG A 6 -4.95 21.48 -8.77
C ARG A 6 -5.74 20.91 -9.94
N ASP A 7 -5.69 19.58 -10.11
CA ASP A 7 -6.51 18.85 -11.08
C ASP A 7 -7.23 17.67 -10.40
N PRO A 8 -8.43 17.90 -9.85
CA PRO A 8 -9.22 16.86 -9.21
C PRO A 8 -9.62 15.72 -10.15
N ALA A 9 -9.74 15.98 -11.46
CA ALA A 9 -10.13 14.96 -12.44
C ALA A 9 -8.99 13.96 -12.63
N TRP A 10 -7.76 14.45 -12.80
CA TRP A 10 -6.59 13.58 -12.87
C TRP A 10 -6.39 12.77 -11.59
N VAL A 11 -6.59 13.38 -10.41
CA VAL A 11 -6.52 12.63 -9.14
C VAL A 11 -7.56 11.51 -9.10
N ALA A 12 -8.78 11.76 -9.57
CA ALA A 12 -9.83 10.74 -9.64
C ALA A 12 -9.48 9.61 -10.62
N ASP A 13 -8.94 9.93 -11.80
CA ASP A 13 -8.51 8.95 -12.79
C ASP A 13 -7.36 8.09 -12.25
N TYR A 14 -6.37 8.73 -11.65
CA TYR A 14 -5.24 8.09 -10.97
C TYR A 14 -5.69 7.12 -9.87
N LEU A 15 -6.55 7.56 -8.94
CA LEU A 15 -7.05 6.71 -7.86
C LEU A 15 -7.93 5.57 -8.38
N THR A 16 -8.67 5.82 -9.47
CA THR A 16 -9.47 4.78 -10.14
C THR A 16 -8.58 3.74 -10.81
N ALA A 17 -7.55 4.17 -11.54
CA ALA A 17 -6.57 3.28 -12.14
C ALA A 17 -5.86 2.45 -11.07
N PHE A 18 -5.50 3.08 -9.95
CA PHE A 18 -4.89 2.42 -8.79
C PHE A 18 -5.80 1.33 -8.23
N ALA A 19 -7.03 1.66 -7.86
CA ALA A 19 -8.01 0.68 -7.36
C ALA A 19 -8.30 -0.45 -8.36
N ASN A 20 -8.30 -0.14 -9.67
CA ASN A 20 -8.54 -1.13 -10.70
C ASN A 20 -7.39 -2.13 -10.85
N ARG A 21 -6.16 -1.81 -10.44
CA ARG A 21 -5.06 -2.78 -10.40
C ARG A 21 -5.36 -3.91 -9.40
N TYR A 22 -5.76 -3.55 -8.17
CA TYR A 22 -6.22 -4.52 -7.16
C TYR A 22 -7.41 -5.34 -7.68
N ARG A 23 -8.46 -4.67 -8.18
CA ARG A 23 -9.67 -5.37 -8.69
C ARG A 23 -9.34 -6.35 -9.81
N THR A 24 -8.42 -5.98 -10.71
CA THR A 24 -7.99 -6.84 -11.80
C THR A 24 -7.23 -8.06 -11.28
N ALA A 25 -6.31 -7.84 -10.33
CA ALA A 25 -5.57 -8.93 -9.68
C ALA A 25 -6.50 -9.89 -8.94
N LEU A 26 -7.43 -9.36 -8.12
CA LEU A 26 -8.43 -10.14 -7.39
C LEU A 26 -9.31 -10.94 -8.34
N LEU A 27 -9.88 -10.31 -9.38
CA LEU A 27 -10.73 -10.99 -10.35
C LEU A 27 -9.98 -12.09 -11.12
N ALA A 28 -8.70 -11.88 -11.42
CA ALA A 28 -7.86 -12.91 -12.02
C ALA A 28 -7.64 -14.08 -11.06
N TYR A 29 -7.38 -13.78 -9.79
CA TYR A 29 -7.18 -14.77 -8.73
C TYR A 29 -8.45 -15.62 -8.50
N GLU A 30 -9.60 -14.99 -8.31
CA GLU A 30 -10.90 -15.66 -8.12
C GLU A 30 -11.29 -16.55 -9.30
N ARG A 31 -10.92 -16.15 -10.52
CA ARG A 31 -11.14 -16.93 -11.74
C ARG A 31 -10.07 -18.00 -11.98
N SER A 32 -9.21 -18.27 -10.99
CA SER A 32 -8.11 -19.24 -11.06
C SER A 32 -7.10 -18.97 -12.21
N ARG A 33 -7.01 -17.72 -12.69
CA ARG A 33 -6.06 -17.30 -13.73
C ARG A 33 -4.77 -16.80 -13.09
N ARG A 34 -4.08 -17.68 -12.37
CA ARG A 34 -2.90 -17.34 -11.56
C ARG A 34 -1.76 -16.72 -12.36
N ASP A 35 -1.61 -17.07 -13.64
CA ASP A 35 -0.63 -16.48 -14.58
C ASP A 35 -0.85 -14.98 -14.83
N ARG A 36 -2.05 -14.46 -14.56
CA ARG A 36 -2.44 -13.06 -14.74
C ARG A 36 -2.34 -12.23 -13.46
N VAL A 37 -2.06 -12.85 -12.33
CA VAL A 37 -1.97 -12.18 -11.03
C VAL A 37 -0.51 -11.79 -10.79
N PRO A 38 -0.19 -10.52 -10.46
CA PRO A 38 1.15 -10.13 -10.05
C PRO A 38 1.63 -11.01 -8.88
N GLY A 39 2.91 -11.35 -8.83
CA GLY A 39 3.44 -12.29 -7.84
C GLY A 39 3.39 -11.75 -6.41
N SER A 40 3.46 -10.43 -6.22
CA SER A 40 3.19 -9.76 -4.95
C SER A 40 1.74 -9.98 -4.47
N TRP A 41 0.76 -9.84 -5.38
CA TRP A 41 -0.65 -10.11 -5.09
C TRP A 41 -0.95 -11.59 -4.91
N LEU A 42 -0.31 -12.48 -5.67
CA LEU A 42 -0.43 -13.93 -5.45
C LEU A 42 -0.02 -14.30 -4.02
N LEU A 43 1.11 -13.77 -3.53
CA LEU A 43 1.54 -14.00 -2.15
C LEU A 43 0.51 -13.49 -1.14
N ALA A 44 0.00 -12.26 -1.33
CA ALA A 44 -0.98 -11.68 -0.43
C ALA A 44 -2.29 -12.49 -0.38
N PHE A 45 -2.83 -12.90 -1.54
CA PHE A 45 -4.07 -13.67 -1.60
C PHE A 45 -3.89 -15.11 -1.09
N ASP A 46 -2.77 -15.76 -1.40
CA ASP A 46 -2.48 -17.11 -0.91
C ASP A 46 -2.33 -17.13 0.61
N ALA A 47 -1.68 -16.12 1.19
CA ALA A 47 -1.57 -15.95 2.65
C ALA A 47 -2.94 -15.75 3.30
N ALA A 48 -3.72 -14.79 2.80
CA ALA A 48 -5.04 -14.50 3.37
C ALA A 48 -6.01 -15.70 3.32
N ILE A 49 -5.87 -16.61 2.34
CA ILE A 49 -6.71 -17.81 2.23
C ILE A 49 -6.17 -18.98 3.05
N SER A 50 -4.86 -19.06 3.30
CA SER A 50 -4.32 -20.16 4.12
C SER A 50 -4.81 -20.08 5.56
N GLY A 51 -5.06 -18.87 6.07
CA GLY A 51 -5.43 -18.63 7.47
C GLY A 51 -4.28 -18.91 8.45
N GLU A 52 -3.05 -18.99 7.93
CA GLU A 52 -1.83 -19.25 8.72
C GLU A 52 -1.06 -17.96 9.08
N THR A 53 -1.60 -16.80 8.69
CA THR A 53 -1.01 -15.47 8.89
C THR A 53 -1.86 -14.63 9.84
N LEU A 54 -1.20 -13.71 10.54
CA LEU A 54 -1.88 -12.70 11.35
C LEU A 54 -2.66 -11.74 10.46
N VAL A 55 -3.76 -11.18 10.96
CA VAL A 55 -4.56 -10.17 10.24
C VAL A 55 -3.69 -8.97 9.84
N THR A 56 -2.75 -8.58 10.72
CA THR A 56 -1.78 -7.51 10.46
C THR A 56 -0.80 -7.85 9.32
N GLN A 57 -0.37 -9.11 9.19
CA GLN A 57 0.48 -9.54 8.08
C GLN A 57 -0.26 -9.48 6.75
N ASP A 58 -1.51 -9.93 6.71
CA ASP A 58 -2.35 -9.86 5.52
C ASP A 58 -2.56 -8.42 5.05
N ALA A 59 -2.83 -7.51 6.00
CA ALA A 59 -2.99 -6.09 5.71
C ALA A 59 -1.70 -5.49 5.13
N VAL A 60 -0.55 -5.75 5.76
CA VAL A 60 0.75 -5.25 5.31
C VAL A 60 1.14 -5.85 3.95
N LEU A 61 0.82 -7.12 3.68
CA LEU A 61 1.01 -7.75 2.37
C LEU A 61 0.21 -7.06 1.27
N GLY A 62 -1.06 -6.76 1.54
CA GLY A 62 -1.93 -6.03 0.62
C GLY A 62 -1.42 -4.61 0.35
N ILE A 63 -1.04 -3.87 1.40
CA ILE A 63 -0.47 -2.52 1.28
C ILE A 63 0.82 -2.56 0.46
N ASN A 64 1.72 -3.50 0.75
CA ASN A 64 2.95 -3.67 -0.01
C ASN A 64 2.67 -3.98 -1.49
N ALA A 65 1.81 -4.95 -1.80
CA ALA A 65 1.48 -5.25 -3.20
C ALA A 65 0.87 -4.03 -3.91
N HIS A 66 -0.01 -3.30 -3.24
CA HIS A 66 -0.68 -2.16 -3.83
C HIS A 66 0.28 -0.96 -4.01
N VAL A 67 0.93 -0.49 -2.95
CA VAL A 67 1.75 0.73 -3.00
C VAL A 67 3.06 0.50 -3.75
N THR A 68 3.73 -0.62 -3.51
CA THR A 68 5.06 -0.91 -4.08
C THR A 68 4.95 -1.27 -5.57
N HIS A 69 3.96 -2.07 -5.98
CA HIS A 69 3.83 -2.50 -7.37
C HIS A 69 2.81 -1.69 -8.17
N ASP A 70 1.55 -1.60 -7.72
CA ASP A 70 0.47 -1.08 -8.56
C ASP A 70 0.55 0.42 -8.79
N LEU A 71 1.04 1.16 -7.79
CA LEU A 71 0.95 2.61 -7.79
C LEU A 71 1.74 3.28 -8.92
N ALA A 72 2.98 2.85 -9.12
CA ALA A 72 3.85 3.36 -10.19
C ALA A 72 3.22 3.09 -11.57
N LEU A 73 2.58 1.93 -11.72
CA LEU A 73 1.96 1.53 -12.97
C LEU A 73 0.65 2.30 -13.21
N ALA A 74 -0.15 2.55 -12.16
CA ALA A 74 -1.35 3.38 -12.26
C ALA A 74 -1.01 4.83 -12.65
N LEU A 75 0.03 5.43 -12.04
CA LEU A 75 0.54 6.74 -12.43
C LEU A 75 1.01 6.77 -13.89
N THR A 76 1.65 5.70 -14.35
CA THR A 76 2.10 5.57 -15.74
C THR A 76 0.91 5.50 -16.71
N ASP A 77 -0.15 4.77 -16.36
CA ASP A 77 -1.33 4.61 -17.22
C ASP A 77 -2.08 5.93 -17.45
N VAL A 78 -2.19 6.77 -16.41
CA VAL A 78 -2.90 8.06 -16.48
C VAL A 78 -2.03 9.22 -16.97
N GLY A 79 -0.71 9.00 -17.04
CA GLY A 79 0.27 10.01 -17.42
C GLY A 79 0.59 11.00 -16.29
N ILE A 80 1.86 11.42 -16.23
CA ILE A 80 2.39 12.24 -15.14
C ILE A 80 2.80 13.65 -15.58
N ASP A 81 2.41 14.08 -16.78
CA ASP A 81 2.70 15.42 -17.28
C ASP A 81 1.49 16.38 -17.14
N PRO A 82 1.72 17.68 -16.87
CA PRO A 82 3.00 18.30 -16.53
C PRO A 82 3.45 17.94 -15.10
N ARG A 83 4.68 17.43 -14.97
CA ARG A 83 5.21 16.85 -13.72
C ARG A 83 5.09 17.70 -12.47
N PRO A 84 5.40 19.00 -12.48
CA PRO A 84 5.30 19.80 -11.25
C PRO A 84 3.86 19.88 -10.71
N ALA A 85 2.86 19.90 -11.60
CA ALA A 85 1.45 19.92 -11.18
C ALA A 85 1.01 18.54 -10.70
N ARG A 86 1.32 17.48 -11.46
CA ARG A 86 0.97 16.10 -11.11
C ARG A 86 1.64 15.64 -9.81
N ARG A 87 2.90 16.04 -9.58
CA ARG A 87 3.61 15.77 -8.32
C ARG A 87 2.92 16.46 -7.14
N ALA A 88 2.56 17.73 -7.29
CA ALA A 88 1.88 18.47 -6.22
C ALA A 88 0.54 17.82 -5.84
N ASP A 89 -0.23 17.34 -6.81
CA ASP A 89 -1.49 16.64 -6.55
C ASP A 89 -1.26 15.25 -5.93
N HIS A 90 -0.24 14.51 -6.37
CA HIS A 90 0.16 13.23 -5.76
C HIS A 90 0.58 13.40 -4.28
N ASP A 91 1.34 14.44 -3.98
CA ASP A 91 1.76 14.78 -2.60
C ASP A 91 0.57 15.26 -1.76
N ALA A 92 -0.38 15.99 -2.36
CA ALA A 92 -1.59 16.41 -1.66
C ALA A 92 -2.46 15.22 -1.19
N VAL A 93 -2.40 14.09 -1.89
CA VAL A 93 -3.02 12.82 -1.44
C VAL A 93 -2.33 12.28 -0.20
N ASN A 94 -1.00 12.37 -0.07
CA ASN A 94 -0.28 11.98 1.16
C ASN A 94 -0.81 12.74 2.36
N ALA A 95 -1.06 14.04 2.20
CA ALA A 95 -1.60 14.86 3.27
C ALA A 95 -3.06 14.48 3.60
N VAL A 96 -3.85 13.95 2.65
CA VAL A 96 -5.20 13.41 2.95
C VAL A 96 -5.07 12.12 3.76
N LEU A 97 -4.19 11.22 3.32
CA LEU A 97 -3.91 9.97 4.04
C LEU A 97 -3.43 10.25 5.48
N ALA A 98 -2.55 11.25 5.67
CA ALA A 98 -2.09 11.66 7.00
C ALA A 98 -3.25 12.06 7.91
N SER A 99 -4.18 12.87 7.37
CA SER A 99 -5.34 13.33 8.15
C SER A 99 -6.31 12.22 8.52
N LEU A 100 -6.33 11.10 7.77
CA LEU A 100 -7.16 9.95 8.11
C LEU A 100 -6.57 9.17 9.29
N VAL A 101 -5.24 9.00 9.34
CA VAL A 101 -4.56 8.39 10.49
C VAL A 101 -4.82 9.21 11.77
N ASP A 102 -4.74 10.54 11.69
CA ASP A 102 -5.03 11.40 12.83
C ASP A 102 -6.48 11.26 13.34
N VAL A 103 -7.43 11.06 12.42
CA VAL A 103 -8.86 10.86 12.76
C VAL A 103 -9.12 9.48 13.37
N GLU A 104 -8.48 8.43 12.85
CA GLU A 104 -8.55 7.09 13.39
C GLU A 104 -8.05 7.05 14.84
N GLN A 105 -6.91 7.69 15.11
CA GLN A 105 -6.37 7.81 16.48
C GLN A 105 -7.32 8.53 17.43
N ALA A 106 -7.98 9.59 16.97
CA ALA A 106 -8.96 10.32 17.78
C ALA A 106 -10.21 9.47 18.10
N LEU A 107 -10.68 8.68 17.14
CA LEU A 107 -11.82 7.78 17.32
C LEU A 107 -11.52 6.64 18.28
N LEU A 108 -10.36 5.99 18.15
CA LEU A 108 -9.90 4.94 19.06
C LEU A 108 -9.78 5.48 20.50
N ALA A 109 -9.14 6.63 20.69
CA ALA A 109 -9.02 7.27 22.00
C ALA A 109 -10.38 7.61 22.64
N SER A 110 -11.40 7.91 21.83
CA SER A 110 -12.74 8.24 22.32
C SER A 110 -13.60 7.02 22.69
N ARG A 111 -13.28 5.84 22.17
CA ARG A 111 -14.14 4.65 22.24
C ARG A 111 -13.66 3.57 23.22
N TYR A 112 -12.38 3.55 23.56
CA TYR A 112 -11.81 2.58 24.49
C TYR A 112 -11.49 3.19 25.87
N ALA A 113 -11.69 2.41 26.94
CA ALA A 113 -11.49 2.85 28.32
C ALA A 113 -10.00 3.18 28.61
N PRO A 114 -9.70 4.07 29.57
CA PRO A 114 -8.36 4.64 29.78
C PRO A 114 -7.21 3.62 29.95
N GLY A 115 -7.49 2.41 30.44
CA GLY A 115 -6.48 1.37 30.69
C GLY A 115 -6.13 0.47 29.49
N LEU A 116 -6.97 0.43 28.45
CA LEU A 116 -6.66 -0.25 27.17
C LEU A 116 -5.98 0.69 26.18
N ALA A 117 -6.20 1.99 26.33
CA ALA A 117 -5.56 3.01 25.53
C ALA A 117 -4.03 3.01 25.69
N ASP A 118 -3.46 2.69 26.86
CA ASP A 118 -2.01 2.81 27.08
C ASP A 118 -1.17 1.70 26.41
N LEU A 119 -1.69 0.47 26.31
CA LEU A 119 -1.00 -0.64 25.65
C LEU A 119 -1.14 -0.56 24.12
N ASP A 120 -2.32 -0.19 23.64
CA ASP A 120 -2.62 0.00 22.21
C ASP A 120 -2.01 1.29 21.66
N ALA A 121 -1.91 2.36 22.47
CA ALA A 121 -1.30 3.63 22.06
C ALA A 121 0.23 3.58 21.96
N ALA A 122 0.91 2.69 22.68
CA ALA A 122 2.36 2.59 22.59
C ALA A 122 2.82 1.76 21.37
N GLY A 123 2.16 0.62 21.11
CA GLY A 123 2.43 -0.23 19.94
C GLY A 123 1.75 0.27 18.67
N GLY A 124 0.42 0.47 18.71
CA GLY A 124 -0.39 0.86 17.56
C GLY A 124 -0.08 2.24 17.00
N ARG A 125 0.20 3.26 17.82
CA ARG A 125 0.53 4.62 17.30
C ARG A 125 1.93 4.70 16.69
N LEU A 126 2.87 3.87 17.13
CA LEU A 126 4.19 3.76 16.50
C LEU A 126 4.06 2.98 15.20
N ASP A 127 3.34 1.86 15.20
CA ASP A 127 3.10 1.03 14.01
C ASP A 127 2.27 1.77 12.95
N GLU A 128 1.24 2.54 13.30
CA GLU A 128 0.48 3.38 12.36
C GLU A 128 1.31 4.53 11.79
N ARG A 129 2.17 5.16 12.61
CA ARG A 129 3.07 6.22 12.13
C ARG A 129 4.18 5.67 11.26
N LEU A 130 4.73 4.50 11.59
CA LEU A 130 5.66 3.75 10.74
C LEU A 130 4.96 3.30 9.46
N ALA A 131 3.73 2.80 9.52
CA ALA A 131 2.91 2.47 8.36
C ALA A 131 2.68 3.71 7.49
N PHE A 132 2.39 4.88 8.08
CA PHE A 132 2.24 6.12 7.32
C PHE A 132 3.55 6.61 6.69
N LEU A 133 4.67 6.55 7.43
CA LEU A 133 5.99 6.89 6.91
C LEU A 133 6.39 5.97 5.76
N THR A 134 6.18 4.66 5.91
CA THR A 134 6.43 3.67 4.85
C THR A 134 5.48 3.84 3.66
N LEU A 135 4.23 4.27 3.88
CA LEU A 135 3.30 4.64 2.82
C LEU A 135 3.79 5.87 2.04
N ALA A 136 4.20 6.95 2.73
CA ALA A 136 4.70 8.15 2.07
C ALA A 136 5.99 7.87 1.27
N GLU A 137 6.94 7.14 1.85
CA GLU A 137 8.16 6.70 1.17
C GLU A 137 7.87 5.79 -0.03
N GLY A 138 6.96 4.82 0.13
CA GLY A 138 6.52 3.95 -0.95
C GLY A 138 5.85 4.73 -2.08
N ARG A 139 5.05 5.75 -1.76
CA ARG A 139 4.41 6.63 -2.75
C ARG A 139 5.41 7.52 -3.47
N ASP A 140 6.46 7.96 -2.80
CA ASP A 140 7.56 8.71 -3.41
C ASP A 140 8.41 7.84 -4.34
N TRP A 141 8.70 6.60 -3.93
CA TRP A 141 9.39 5.64 -4.78
C TRP A 141 8.56 5.28 -6.02
N ALA A 142 7.26 5.05 -5.85
CA ALA A 142 6.36 4.78 -6.97
C ALA A 142 6.31 5.95 -7.97
N TRP A 143 6.36 7.21 -7.48
CA TRP A 143 6.48 8.38 -8.33
C TRP A 143 7.79 8.37 -9.14
N GLN A 144 8.92 8.05 -8.52
CA GLN A 144 10.22 7.94 -9.22
C GLN A 144 10.20 6.84 -10.29
N CYS A 145 9.58 5.70 -10.00
CA CYS A 145 9.39 4.64 -10.97
C CYS A 145 8.50 5.10 -12.14
N ALA A 146 7.38 5.78 -11.88
CA ALA A 146 6.53 6.33 -12.94
C ALA A 146 7.27 7.34 -13.82
N VAL A 147 8.11 8.19 -13.23
CA VAL A 147 9.02 9.10 -13.95
C VAL A 147 9.96 8.32 -14.86
N ALA A 148 10.60 7.26 -14.36
CA ALA A 148 11.49 6.43 -15.16
C ALA A 148 10.74 5.71 -16.30
N LEU A 149 9.50 5.27 -16.07
CA LEU A 149 8.64 4.63 -17.07
C LEU A 149 8.20 5.62 -18.17
N ALA A 150 7.92 6.87 -17.80
CA ALA A 150 7.50 7.90 -18.75
C ALA A 150 8.64 8.42 -19.64
N ASP A 151 9.86 8.51 -19.10
CA ASP A 151 11.00 9.14 -19.80
C ASP A 151 11.82 8.19 -20.67
N ARG A 152 11.74 6.88 -20.41
CA ARG A 152 12.75 5.94 -20.89
C ARG A 152 12.14 4.90 -21.81
N GLY A 153 12.93 4.52 -22.82
CA GLY A 153 12.50 3.56 -23.84
C GLY A 153 12.27 2.13 -23.31
N PRO A 154 11.86 1.20 -24.19
CA PRO A 154 11.33 -0.12 -23.81
C PRO A 154 12.24 -1.00 -22.94
N ALA A 155 13.56 -0.82 -23.01
CA ALA A 155 14.49 -1.58 -22.19
C ALA A 155 14.40 -1.19 -20.70
N VAL A 156 14.26 0.12 -20.41
CA VAL A 156 14.11 0.62 -19.05
C VAL A 156 12.71 0.32 -18.53
N ASP A 157 11.67 0.43 -19.36
CA ASP A 157 10.31 0.03 -18.99
C ASP A 157 10.26 -1.40 -18.45
N ARG A 158 10.85 -2.36 -19.19
CA ARG A 158 10.96 -3.75 -18.72
C ARG A 158 11.73 -3.88 -17.42
N ALA A 159 12.84 -3.17 -17.27
CA ALA A 159 13.68 -3.24 -16.07
C ALA A 159 12.95 -2.69 -14.83
N VAL A 160 12.25 -1.56 -14.97
CA VAL A 160 11.49 -0.93 -13.87
C VAL A 160 10.30 -1.81 -13.49
N ARG A 161 9.55 -2.35 -14.45
CA ARG A 161 8.44 -3.29 -14.16
C ARG A 161 8.93 -4.55 -13.45
N TRP A 162 10.06 -5.11 -13.88
CA TRP A 162 10.70 -6.23 -13.21
C TRP A 162 11.15 -5.88 -11.79
N LEU A 163 11.70 -4.69 -11.58
CA LEU A 163 12.13 -4.20 -10.27
C LEU A 163 10.95 -4.03 -9.33
N LEU A 164 9.87 -3.38 -9.78
CA LEU A 164 8.63 -3.18 -9.01
C LEU A 164 8.09 -4.52 -8.50
N GLU A 165 7.96 -5.50 -9.39
CA GLU A 165 7.49 -6.85 -9.05
C GLU A 165 8.45 -7.57 -8.11
N THR A 166 9.75 -7.49 -8.37
CA THR A 166 10.78 -8.18 -7.57
C THR A 166 10.87 -7.61 -6.15
N VAL A 167 10.83 -6.30 -6.00
CA VAL A 167 10.83 -5.62 -4.70
C VAL A 167 9.55 -5.92 -3.94
N ALA A 168 8.38 -5.76 -4.57
CA ALA A 168 7.10 -6.03 -3.91
C ALA A 168 6.98 -7.50 -3.48
N ARG A 169 7.33 -8.44 -4.35
CA ARG A 169 7.30 -9.87 -4.03
C ARG A 169 8.34 -10.26 -2.98
N GLY A 170 9.54 -9.69 -3.06
CA GLY A 170 10.63 -9.91 -2.10
C GLY A 170 10.25 -9.43 -0.70
N ALA A 171 9.77 -8.19 -0.58
CA ALA A 171 9.25 -7.63 0.67
C ALA A 171 8.10 -8.49 1.23
N GLY A 172 7.17 -8.93 0.38
CA GLY A 172 6.08 -9.83 0.77
C GLY A 172 6.57 -11.13 1.41
N ARG A 173 7.65 -11.73 0.89
CA ARG A 173 8.25 -12.92 1.52
C ARG A 173 8.85 -12.63 2.88
N LEU A 174 9.43 -11.45 3.09
CA LEU A 174 9.97 -11.05 4.39
C LEU A 174 8.86 -10.82 5.41
N ILE A 175 7.73 -10.23 5.00
CA ILE A 175 6.54 -10.05 5.85
C ILE A 175 5.98 -11.40 6.32
N LEU A 176 6.05 -12.42 5.46
CA LEU A 176 5.64 -13.80 5.78
C LEU A 176 6.65 -14.58 6.62
N GLN A 177 7.86 -14.06 6.85
CA GLN A 177 8.78 -14.73 7.78
C GLN A 177 8.35 -14.42 9.21
N PRO A 178 8.20 -15.44 10.08
CA PRO A 178 7.89 -15.18 11.48
C PRO A 178 9.05 -14.42 12.15
N PRO A 179 8.81 -13.29 12.84
CA PRO A 179 9.81 -12.75 13.75
C PRO A 179 10.04 -13.74 14.90
N PRO A 180 11.29 -13.94 15.36
CA PRO A 180 11.64 -15.06 16.25
C PRO A 180 10.82 -15.18 17.55
N ASP A 181 10.23 -14.11 18.09
CA ASP A 181 9.69 -14.10 19.46
C ASP A 181 8.34 -13.33 19.66
N GLN A 182 7.65 -12.86 18.61
CA GLN A 182 6.47 -11.97 18.78
C GLN A 182 5.10 -12.63 18.55
N PHE A 183 5.02 -13.76 17.84
CA PHE A 183 3.75 -14.44 17.53
C PHE A 183 2.95 -14.83 18.77
N ALA A 184 3.61 -15.44 19.77
CA ALA A 184 2.94 -15.84 20.99
C ALA A 184 2.43 -14.67 21.84
N ALA A 185 2.90 -13.43 21.60
CA ALA A 185 2.44 -12.24 22.32
C ALA A 185 1.28 -11.55 21.59
N LEU A 186 1.26 -11.58 20.26
CA LEU A 186 0.22 -10.99 19.42
C LEU A 186 -1.00 -11.90 19.24
N GLU A 187 -0.83 -13.23 19.11
CA GLU A 187 -1.97 -14.17 19.14
C GLU A 187 -2.76 -14.05 20.45
N ARG A 188 -2.06 -13.93 21.59
CA ARG A 188 -2.70 -13.70 22.90
C ARG A 188 -3.42 -12.35 23.02
N ALA A 189 -3.08 -11.38 22.17
CA ALA A 189 -3.72 -10.07 22.15
C ALA A 189 -4.91 -10.02 21.16
N GLU A 190 -4.88 -10.82 20.09
CA GLU A 190 -5.98 -10.94 19.11
C GLU A 190 -7.07 -11.95 19.55
N GLU A 191 -6.75 -12.93 20.40
CA GLU A 191 -7.70 -13.91 20.95
C GLU A 191 -8.49 -13.44 22.20
N GLY A 192 -8.16 -12.27 22.76
CA GLY A 192 -8.75 -11.73 24.00
C GLY A 192 -9.85 -10.70 23.77
#